data_AF-A0A9D7QWL1-F1
#
_entry.id   AF-A0A9D7QWL1-F1
#
_cell.length_a   1.000
_cell.length_b   1.000
_cell.length_c   1.000
_cell.angle_alpha   90.00
_cell.angle_beta   90.00
_cell.angle_gamma   90.00
#
_symmetry.space_group_name_H-M   'P 1'
#
loop_
_entity.id
_entity.type
_entity.pdbx_description
1 polymer ?
#
loop_
_entity_poly.entity_id
_entity_poly.type
_entity_poly.pdbx_seq_one_letter_code
_entity_poly.pdbx_strand_id
1 'polypeptide(L)'
;MSARFVDGGMLSNFPIREFHNSSKAVPRFPTLGVRLGINEKEDYHSTIKLSKYLGSFLSTFRGFYDNDFIEGNEETKAIVKTIETGDISWLNFSMSKQDKITLFQNGAKAACEHLKDFDWKAYKLLRNNLYLKNIAK
;
A
#
# COMPACT_ATOMS: atom_id res chain seq x y z
N MET A 1 -23.07 -21.35 18.02
CA MET A 1 -22.22 -20.34 17.34
C MET A 1 -22.68 -20.22 15.90
N SER A 2 -23.12 -19.04 15.46
CA SER A 2 -23.48 -18.83 14.04
C SER A 2 -22.26 -18.32 13.28
N ALA A 3 -21.75 -19.09 12.32
CA ALA A 3 -20.79 -18.57 11.37
C ALA A 3 -21.52 -17.75 10.30
N ARG A 4 -20.99 -16.58 9.95
CA ARG A 4 -21.45 -15.78 8.81
C ARG A 4 -20.34 -15.76 7.77
N PHE A 5 -20.65 -16.28 6.60
CA PHE A 5 -19.77 -16.21 5.44
C PHE A 5 -20.01 -14.89 4.72
N VAL A 6 -18.92 -14.24 4.34
CA VAL A 6 -18.89 -12.96 3.65
C VAL A 6 -17.97 -13.12 2.44
N ASP A 7 -18.32 -12.46 1.33
CA ASP A 7 -17.64 -12.63 0.04
C ASP A 7 -16.14 -12.29 0.14
N GLY A 8 -15.29 -12.90 -0.69
CA GLY A 8 -13.82 -12.85 -0.57
C GLY A 8 -13.20 -11.45 -0.67
N GLY A 9 -13.98 -10.44 -1.03
CA GLY A 9 -13.59 -9.02 -0.95
C GLY A 9 -13.72 -8.40 0.45
N MET A 10 -14.21 -9.14 1.45
CA MET A 10 -14.54 -8.61 2.78
C MET A 10 -13.47 -8.81 3.86
N LEU A 11 -12.43 -9.62 3.62
CA LEU A 11 -11.47 -10.00 4.65
C LEU A 11 -10.07 -10.23 4.08
N SER A 12 -9.13 -9.38 4.48
CA SER A 12 -7.79 -9.77 4.97
C SER A 12 -6.63 -8.93 4.41
N ASN A 13 -5.81 -8.49 5.36
CA ASN A 13 -4.42 -8.04 5.34
C ASN A 13 -3.82 -7.78 3.97
N PHE A 14 -3.54 -6.50 3.67
CA PHE A 14 -2.81 -6.05 2.48
C PHE A 14 -1.42 -6.68 2.46
N PRO A 15 -1.24 -7.79 1.73
CA PRO A 15 -0.28 -8.76 2.16
C PRO A 15 0.99 -8.56 1.36
N ILE A 16 1.52 -7.33 1.38
CA ILE A 16 2.78 -7.04 0.70
C ILE A 16 3.88 -7.94 1.28
N ARG A 17 3.81 -8.27 2.58
CA ARG A 17 4.71 -9.21 3.26
C ARG A 17 4.57 -10.63 2.75
N GLU A 18 3.36 -11.08 2.45
CA GLU A 18 3.09 -12.42 1.93
C GLU A 18 3.48 -12.51 0.45
N PHE A 19 3.42 -11.39 -0.27
CA PHE A 19 4.03 -11.24 -1.59
C PHE A 19 5.55 -10.96 -1.52
N HIS A 20 6.09 -10.74 -0.33
CA HIS A 20 7.50 -10.41 -0.11
C HIS A 20 8.27 -11.62 0.42
N ASN A 21 8.99 -12.30 -0.48
CA ASN A 21 9.83 -13.43 -0.09
C ASN A 21 11.19 -12.94 0.47
N SER A 22 11.27 -12.78 1.79
CA SER A 22 12.50 -12.39 2.49
C SER A 22 13.58 -13.48 2.50
N SER A 23 13.21 -14.75 2.32
CA SER A 23 14.12 -15.90 2.36
C SER A 23 15.04 -16.01 1.15
N LYS A 24 14.82 -15.22 0.10
CA LYS A 24 15.64 -15.20 -1.11
C LYS A 24 16.37 -13.88 -1.29
N ALA A 25 17.66 -13.98 -1.58
CA ALA A 25 18.53 -12.85 -1.89
C ALA A 25 18.03 -12.02 -3.08
N VAL A 26 17.56 -12.70 -4.13
CA VAL A 26 17.09 -12.05 -5.37
C VAL A 26 15.72 -12.60 -5.75
N PRO A 27 14.66 -11.78 -5.77
CA PRO A 27 13.33 -12.20 -6.18
C PRO A 27 13.25 -12.42 -7.70
N ARG A 28 12.33 -13.29 -8.14
CA ARG A 28 12.11 -13.56 -9.58
C ARG A 28 11.37 -12.44 -10.30
N PHE A 29 10.53 -11.72 -9.58
CA PHE A 29 9.71 -10.61 -10.05
C PHE A 29 9.56 -9.57 -8.93
N PRO A 30 9.34 -8.28 -9.25
CA PRO A 30 9.11 -7.27 -8.25
C PRO A 30 7.71 -7.39 -7.65
N THR A 31 7.59 -7.06 -6.37
CA THR A 31 6.30 -6.76 -5.72
C THR A 31 6.14 -5.25 -5.76
N LEU A 32 5.08 -4.73 -6.37
CA LEU A 32 4.84 -3.28 -6.45
C LEU A 32 3.61 -2.93 -5.62
N GLY A 33 3.77 -1.99 -4.69
CA GLY A 33 2.71 -1.50 -3.84
C GLY A 33 2.27 -0.10 -4.23
N VAL A 34 1.02 0.24 -3.93
CA VAL A 34 0.52 1.62 -3.99
C VAL A 34 -0.04 2.02 -2.65
N ARG A 35 0.25 3.24 -2.23
CA ARG A 35 -0.28 3.86 -1.01
C ARG A 35 -1.10 5.07 -1.40
N LEU A 36 -2.35 5.16 -0.95
CA LEU A 36 -3.15 6.37 -1.11
C LEU A 36 -2.73 7.38 -0.02
N GLY A 37 -2.48 8.64 -0.39
CA GLY A 37 -2.29 9.72 0.56
C GLY A 37 -3.53 9.90 1.43
N ILE A 38 -3.35 10.27 2.70
CA ILE A 38 -4.48 10.55 3.61
C ILE A 38 -4.38 12.03 3.99
N ASN A 39 -5.43 12.79 3.71
CA ASN A 39 -5.57 14.13 4.26
C ASN A 39 -6.07 14.03 5.69
N GLU A 40 -5.38 14.68 6.62
CA GLU A 40 -5.68 14.65 8.06
C GLU A 40 -7.01 15.33 8.44
N LYS A 41 -7.75 15.90 7.48
CA LYS A 41 -8.98 16.68 7.66
C LYS A 41 -10.28 15.89 7.41
N GLU A 42 -10.31 14.59 7.66
CA GLU A 42 -11.53 13.80 7.39
C GLU A 42 -12.51 13.84 8.58
N ASP A 43 -13.50 14.73 8.49
CA ASP A 43 -14.75 14.65 9.25
C ASP A 43 -15.62 13.51 8.70
N TYR A 44 -15.73 12.43 9.48
CA TYR A 44 -16.46 11.21 9.10
C TYR A 44 -17.98 11.41 9.23
N HIS A 45 -18.60 11.98 8.20
CA HIS A 45 -20.06 11.96 8.08
C HIS A 45 -20.54 11.08 6.90
N SER A 46 -21.21 9.98 7.30
CA SER A 46 -22.06 9.04 6.54
C SER A 46 -21.43 7.75 5.96
N THR A 47 -22.13 6.62 6.23
CA THR A 47 -21.87 5.20 5.83
C THR A 47 -20.80 4.43 6.65
N ILE A 48 -21.15 4.02 7.87
CA ILE A 48 -20.22 3.74 9.00
C ILE A 48 -19.56 2.32 9.04
N LYS A 49 -19.70 1.44 8.04
CA LYS A 49 -19.16 0.04 8.18
C LYS A 49 -17.90 -0.25 7.36
N LEU A 50 -17.92 -0.03 6.04
CA LEU A 50 -16.79 -0.36 5.17
C LEU A 50 -15.63 0.65 5.33
N SER A 51 -15.94 1.95 5.36
CA SER A 51 -14.97 3.02 5.54
C SER A 51 -14.25 2.93 6.88
N LYS A 52 -14.97 2.64 7.97
CA LYS A 52 -14.38 2.45 9.31
C LYS A 52 -13.44 1.24 9.36
N TYR A 53 -13.82 0.13 8.73
CA TYR A 53 -12.95 -1.05 8.64
C TYR A 53 -11.69 -0.77 7.82
N LEU A 54 -11.83 -0.11 6.66
CA LEU A 54 -10.70 0.29 5.84
C LEU A 54 -9.81 1.32 6.54
N GLY A 55 -10.41 2.31 7.20
CA GLY A 55 -9.71 3.31 8.01
C GLY A 55 -8.88 2.65 9.12
N SER A 56 -9.45 1.69 9.86
CA SER A 56 -8.71 0.90 10.85
C SER A 56 -7.62 0.03 10.22
N PHE A 57 -7.87 -0.57 9.05
CA PHE A 57 -6.87 -1.30 8.27
C PHE A 57 -5.69 -0.40 7.88
N LEU A 58 -5.97 0.82 7.41
CA LEU A 58 -4.95 1.77 7.00
C LEU A 58 -4.22 2.39 8.16
N SER A 59 -4.87 2.60 9.31
CA SER A 59 -4.18 3.02 10.52
C SER A 59 -3.23 1.94 11.00
N THR A 60 -3.58 0.66 10.87
CA THR A 60 -2.68 -0.46 11.15
C THR A 60 -1.54 -0.53 10.14
N PHE A 61 -1.84 -0.41 8.84
CA PHE A 61 -0.83 -0.31 7.80
C PHE A 61 0.10 0.87 8.04
N ARG A 62 -0.43 2.07 8.34
CA ARG A 62 0.36 3.24 8.74
C ARG A 62 1.17 2.95 9.99
N GLY A 63 0.66 2.28 11.02
CA GLY A 63 1.46 1.92 12.21
C GLY A 63 2.61 0.95 11.90
N PHE A 64 2.37 -0.06 11.06
CA PHE A 64 3.41 -0.96 10.56
C PHE A 64 4.42 -0.24 9.66
N TYR A 65 3.92 0.66 8.80
CA TYR A 65 4.73 1.43 7.88
C TYR A 65 5.45 2.56 8.59
N ASP A 66 4.93 3.23 9.60
CA ASP A 66 5.63 4.29 10.34
C ASP A 66 6.80 3.67 11.14
N ASN A 67 6.65 2.43 11.64
CA ASN A 67 7.79 1.64 12.14
C ASN A 67 8.86 1.40 11.05
N ASP A 68 8.48 1.07 9.81
CA ASP A 68 9.42 0.79 8.69
C ASP A 68 9.89 2.06 7.92
N PHE A 69 9.12 3.15 7.97
CA PHE A 69 9.23 4.39 7.18
C PHE A 69 10.10 5.42 7.91
N ILE A 70 10.08 5.43 9.25
CA ILE A 70 10.88 6.34 10.06
C ILE A 70 12.26 5.72 10.42
N GLU A 71 12.42 4.40 10.41
CA GLU A 71 13.72 3.75 10.73
C GLU A 71 14.58 3.27 9.54
N GLY A 72 14.18 3.50 8.27
CA GLY A 72 15.15 3.49 7.16
C GLY A 72 15.26 2.22 6.31
N ASN A 73 14.15 1.54 5.99
CA ASN A 73 14.17 0.45 5.03
C ASN A 73 14.07 0.96 3.58
N GLU A 74 15.22 1.10 2.91
CA GLU A 74 15.36 1.48 1.49
C GLU A 74 14.53 0.61 0.54
N GLU A 75 14.24 -0.63 0.93
CA GLU A 75 13.51 -1.58 0.09
C GLU A 75 12.07 -1.17 -0.16
N THR A 76 11.35 -0.80 0.90
CA THR A 76 9.94 -0.42 0.82
C THR A 76 9.77 0.83 -0.05
N LYS A 77 10.70 1.78 0.05
CA LYS A 77 10.71 2.99 -0.79
C LYS A 77 10.90 2.66 -2.27
N ALA A 78 11.66 1.62 -2.59
CA ALA A 78 11.89 1.20 -3.97
C ALA A 78 10.64 0.57 -4.62
N ILE A 79 9.70 0.02 -3.85
CA ILE A 79 8.57 -0.74 -4.37
C ILE A 79 7.19 -0.09 -4.18
N VAL A 80 7.07 0.90 -3.29
CA VAL A 80 5.78 1.55 -2.98
C VAL A 80 5.71 2.96 -3.57
N LYS A 81 4.73 3.20 -4.46
CA LYS A 81 4.41 4.54 -4.95
C LYS A 81 3.26 5.14 -4.13
N THR A 82 3.40 6.40 -3.70
CA THR A 82 2.28 7.13 -3.09
C THR A 82 1.47 7.84 -4.17
N ILE A 83 0.14 7.72 -4.10
CA ILE A 83 -0.81 8.39 -4.97
C ILE A 83 -1.33 9.62 -4.25
N GLU A 84 -1.21 10.78 -4.89
CA GLU A 84 -1.82 12.02 -4.42
C GLU A 84 -3.33 11.98 -4.67
N THR A 85 -4.10 11.95 -3.60
CA THR A 85 -5.57 11.93 -3.67
C THR A 85 -6.17 13.34 -3.63
N GLY A 86 -5.36 14.38 -3.38
CA GLY A 86 -5.85 15.74 -3.14
C GLY A 86 -6.89 15.73 -2.01
N ASP A 87 -7.93 16.56 -2.14
CA ASP A 87 -9.03 16.66 -1.16
C ASP A 87 -10.08 15.54 -1.27
N ILE A 88 -9.88 14.56 -2.15
CA ILE A 88 -10.82 13.45 -2.30
C ILE A 88 -10.64 12.49 -1.13
N SER A 89 -11.66 12.43 -0.27
CA SER A 89 -11.78 11.36 0.72
C SER A 89 -12.01 10.04 0.01
N TRP A 90 -10.93 9.31 -0.24
CA TRP A 90 -10.98 8.03 -0.92
C TRP A 90 -11.62 6.92 -0.06
N LEU A 91 -11.80 7.18 1.23
CA LEU A 91 -12.59 6.36 2.16
C LEU A 91 -14.10 6.62 2.05
N ASN A 92 -14.51 7.70 1.37
CA ASN A 92 -15.90 7.97 1.05
C ASN A 92 -16.35 7.17 -0.19
N PHE A 93 -16.90 5.98 0.04
CA PHE A 93 -17.46 5.14 -1.02
C PHE A 93 -18.69 5.74 -1.73
N SER A 94 -19.29 6.76 -1.13
CA SER A 94 -20.43 7.52 -1.65
C SER A 94 -20.02 8.82 -2.36
N MET A 95 -18.73 8.97 -2.71
CA MET A 95 -18.22 10.15 -3.42
C MET A 95 -18.89 10.36 -4.80
N SER A 96 -18.76 11.58 -5.34
CA SER A 96 -19.35 11.94 -6.63
C SER A 96 -18.74 11.12 -7.77
N LYS A 97 -19.47 11.00 -8.89
CA LYS A 97 -18.93 10.35 -10.10
C LYS A 97 -17.64 11.02 -10.58
N GLN A 98 -17.55 12.34 -10.44
CA GLN A 98 -16.37 13.10 -10.83
C GLN A 98 -15.17 12.73 -9.96
N ASP A 99 -15.35 12.64 -8.64
CA ASP A 99 -14.28 12.25 -7.71
C ASP A 99 -13.77 10.83 -7.98
N LYS A 100 -14.68 9.90 -8.32
CA LYS A 100 -14.29 8.53 -8.72
C LYS A 100 -13.40 8.55 -9.96
N ILE A 101 -13.74 9.35 -10.96
CA ILE A 101 -12.96 9.48 -12.20
C ILE A 101 -11.59 10.09 -11.90
N THR A 102 -11.55 11.17 -11.13
CA THR A 102 -10.29 11.83 -10.73
C THR A 102 -9.38 10.88 -9.97
N LEU A 103 -9.91 10.16 -8.97
CA LEU A 103 -9.14 9.21 -8.17
C LEU A 103 -8.59 8.07 -9.03
N PHE A 104 -9.38 7.57 -9.98
CA PHE A 104 -8.94 6.56 -10.95
C PHE A 104 -7.80 7.09 -11.84
N GLN A 105 -7.93 8.30 -12.38
CA GLN A 105 -6.92 8.93 -13.22
C GLN A 105 -5.60 9.14 -12.45
N ASN A 106 -5.67 9.59 -11.20
CA ASN A 106 -4.51 9.75 -10.33
C ASN A 106 -3.81 8.41 -10.08
N GLY A 107 -4.58 7.36 -9.80
CA GLY A 107 -4.05 6.00 -9.64
C GLY A 107 -3.37 5.48 -10.90
N ALA A 108 -4.01 5.63 -12.06
CA ALA A 108 -3.45 5.20 -13.35
C ALA A 108 -2.16 5.96 -13.69
N LYS A 109 -2.13 7.28 -13.46
CA LYS A 109 -0.93 8.12 -13.64
C LYS A 109 0.21 7.64 -12.74
N ALA A 110 -0.04 7.49 -11.45
CA ALA A 110 0.96 7.05 -10.49
C ALA A 110 1.50 5.64 -10.80
N ALA A 111 0.64 4.71 -11.25
CA ALA A 111 1.07 3.38 -11.67
C ALA A 111 1.98 3.45 -12.92
N CYS A 112 1.62 4.25 -13.91
CA CYS A 112 2.44 4.47 -15.10
C CYS A 112 3.80 5.07 -14.76
N GLU A 113 3.85 6.06 -13.87
CA GLU A 113 5.11 6.64 -13.39
C GLU A 113 5.93 5.60 -12.63
N HIS A 114 5.32 4.87 -11.69
CA HIS A 114 6.02 3.84 -10.92
C HIS A 114 6.67 2.80 -11.82
N LEU A 115 5.94 2.30 -12.83
CA LEU A 115 6.47 1.32 -13.77
C LEU A 115 7.59 1.87 -14.66
N LYS A 116 7.57 3.18 -14.99
CA LYS A 116 8.63 3.83 -15.77
C LYS A 116 9.89 4.07 -14.95
N ASP A 117 9.71 4.47 -13.69
CA ASP A 117 10.80 4.86 -12.81
C ASP A 117 11.43 3.65 -12.09
N PHE A 118 10.73 2.51 -12.05
CA PHE A 118 11.19 1.32 -11.33
C PHE A 118 12.39 0.64 -12.00
N ASP A 119 13.57 0.80 -11.40
CA ASP A 119 14.80 0.10 -11.81
C ASP A 119 14.88 -1.30 -11.18
N TRP A 120 14.52 -2.31 -11.96
CA TRP A 120 14.61 -3.70 -11.56
C TRP A 120 16.03 -4.18 -11.23
N LYS A 121 17.06 -3.67 -11.91
CA LYS A 121 18.44 -4.07 -11.64
C LYS A 121 18.91 -3.51 -10.31
N ALA A 122 18.64 -2.23 -10.06
CA ALA A 122 18.95 -1.59 -8.78
C ALA A 122 18.21 -2.27 -7.62
N TYR A 123 16.92 -2.59 -7.81
CA TYR A 123 16.15 -3.29 -6.78
C TYR A 123 16.72 -4.68 -6.44
N LYS A 124 17.17 -5.47 -7.42
CA LYS A 124 17.83 -6.76 -7.15
C LYS A 124 19.14 -6.62 -6.37
N LEU A 125 19.93 -5.58 -6.65
CA LEU A 125 21.17 -5.30 -5.91
C LEU A 125 20.86 -4.92 -4.45
N LEU A 126 19.87 -4.05 -4.25
CA LEU A 126 19.38 -3.68 -2.92
C LEU A 126 18.94 -4.92 -2.12
N ARG A 127 18.13 -5.79 -2.73
CA ARG A 127 17.67 -7.05 -2.14
C ARG A 127 18.81 -7.97 -1.72
N ASN A 128 19.80 -8.14 -2.58
CA ASN A 128 20.96 -8.98 -2.29
C ASN A 128 21.77 -8.41 -1.10
N ASN A 129 21.97 -7.10 -1.06
CA ASN A 129 22.70 -6.42 0.02
C ASN A 129 21.99 -6.57 1.37
N LEU A 130 20.67 -6.40 1.39
CA LEU A 130 19.85 -6.59 2.59
C LEU A 130 19.88 -8.04 3.08
N TYR A 131 19.81 -9.00 2.16
CA TYR A 131 19.91 -10.43 2.49
C TYR A 131 21.26 -10.78 3.14
N LEU A 132 22.38 -10.30 2.56
CA LEU A 132 23.71 -10.53 3.12
C LEU A 132 23.88 -9.90 4.52
N LYS A 133 23.38 -8.67 4.72
CA LYS A 133 23.39 -8.01 6.04
C LYS A 133 22.64 -8.81 7.11
N ASN A 134 21.55 -9.47 6.73
CA ASN A 134 20.72 -10.24 7.67
C ASN A 134 21.35 -11.58 8.09
N ILE A 135 22.22 -12.17 7.27
CA ILE A 135 22.92 -13.44 7.58
C ILE A 135 24.22 -13.19 8.35
N ALA A 136 24.80 -11.99 8.22
CA ALA A 136 26.01 -11.61 8.93
C ALA A 136 25.77 -11.14 10.39
N LYS A 137 24.51 -11.04 10.82
CA LYS A 137 24.08 -10.79 12.20
C LYS A 137 23.84 -12.11 12.91
#